data_AF-A0A1Y4T921-F1
#
_entry.id   AF-A0A1Y4T921-F1
#
_cell.length_a   1.000
_cell.length_b   1.000
_cell.length_c   1.000
_cell.angle_alpha   90.00
_cell.angle_beta   90.00
_cell.angle_gamma   90.00
#
_symmetry.space_group_name_H-M   'P 1'
#
loop_
_entity.id
_entity.type
_entity.pdbx_description
1 polymer ?
#
loop_
_entity_poly.entity_id
_entity_poly.type
_entity_poly.pdbx_seq_one_letter_code
_entity_poly.pdbx_strand_id
1 'polypeptide(L)'
;MKLKKIASLMLAGVMAISMLTACGDNGTNDEGKGEGETVVAGYSTTFADKLGKAVTDLDHVSFKDNTADAAALQKSLNYISEQSLSVLSMERTVDSLEDKNQADVKAMVADFIDAAKISDKKIDAVDLKMDWYASNMINNTTVKDGAIYVVNGAVGADEAVKQVAAELKDNLKALPEHNTNAGTVQKYDYSYVVSVSVATKALDSTYVGASNSATFVAVTVTRTAVQG
;
A
#
# COMPACT_ATOMS: atom_id res chain seq x y z
N MET A 1 2.32 3.84 -41.35
CA MET A 1 3.09 4.68 -40.41
C MET A 1 2.23 5.85 -39.97
N LYS A 2 2.43 6.27 -38.70
CA LYS A 2 1.86 7.45 -38.04
C LYS A 2 0.45 7.24 -37.48
N LEU A 3 0.37 7.20 -36.15
CA LEU A 3 -0.63 7.78 -35.22
C LEU A 3 -0.29 7.18 -33.83
N LYS A 4 -0.20 7.85 -32.69
CA LYS A 4 -0.07 9.26 -32.26
C LYS A 4 0.63 9.14 -30.89
N LYS A 5 1.70 9.89 -30.68
CA LYS A 5 2.37 10.01 -29.38
C LYS A 5 1.38 10.66 -28.41
N ILE A 6 0.94 9.94 -27.38
CA ILE A 6 0.32 10.59 -26.22
C ILE A 6 1.50 11.14 -25.41
N ALA A 7 1.67 12.45 -25.56
CA ALA A 7 2.57 13.21 -24.72
C ALA A 7 2.11 13.05 -23.27
N SER A 8 2.91 12.32 -22.50
CA SER A 8 3.05 12.50 -21.07
C SER A 8 3.16 14.00 -20.80
N LEU A 9 2.14 14.57 -20.16
CA LEU A 9 2.14 15.94 -19.69
C LEU A 9 1.33 16.00 -18.40
N MET A 10 1.95 16.54 -17.35
CA MET A 10 1.46 16.76 -15.97
C MET A 10 1.74 15.66 -14.95
N LEU A 11 3.02 15.28 -14.81
CA LEU A 11 3.60 14.98 -13.49
C LEU A 11 3.94 16.32 -12.82
N ALA A 12 2.93 17.01 -12.30
CA ALA A 12 3.13 18.12 -11.38
C ALA A 12 3.05 17.53 -9.97
N GLY A 13 4.18 17.55 -9.26
CA GLY A 13 4.30 17.11 -7.89
C GLY A 13 3.26 17.80 -7.01
N VAL A 14 2.33 17.02 -6.49
CA VAL A 14 1.56 17.40 -5.31
C VAL A 14 2.56 17.33 -4.15
N MET A 15 3.14 18.48 -3.83
CA MET A 15 3.87 18.63 -2.57
C MET A 15 2.94 18.27 -1.43
N ALA A 16 3.47 17.49 -0.48
CA ALA A 16 2.82 17.02 0.73
C ALA A 16 1.80 18.04 1.28
N ILE A 17 0.51 17.71 1.17
CA ILE A 17 -0.53 18.37 1.94
C ILE A 17 -0.51 17.71 3.31
N SER A 18 0.31 18.28 4.20
CA SER A 18 0.06 18.22 5.63
C SER A 18 -1.18 19.07 5.93
N MET A 19 -2.34 18.44 6.01
CA MET A 19 -3.49 18.97 6.71
C MET A 19 -3.84 17.90 7.74
N LEU A 20 -3.35 18.03 8.98
CA LEU A 20 -4.02 18.80 10.02
C LEU A 20 -5.53 18.47 9.99
N THR A 21 -5.88 17.25 10.39
CA THR A 21 -7.25 16.97 10.83
C THR A 21 -7.46 17.71 12.14
N ALA A 22 -7.80 18.98 12.03
CA ALA A 22 -8.44 19.72 13.09
C ALA A 22 -9.78 19.03 13.36
N CYS A 23 -9.88 18.49 14.57
CA CYS A 23 -11.14 18.08 15.18
C CYS A 23 -12.12 19.28 15.10
N GLY A 24 -13.24 19.11 14.39
CA GLY A 24 -14.30 20.11 14.32
C GLY A 24 -15.06 20.14 15.64
N ASP A 25 -14.82 21.19 16.42
CA ASP A 25 -15.50 21.52 17.66
C ASP A 25 -17.00 21.75 17.44
N ASN A 26 -17.82 21.10 18.26
CA ASN A 26 -19.12 21.63 18.63
C ASN A 26 -19.51 21.13 20.04
N GLY A 27 -18.81 21.66 21.05
CA GLY A 27 -19.43 21.94 22.35
C GLY A 27 -19.06 21.02 23.52
N THR A 28 -18.56 21.68 24.56
CA THR A 28 -18.42 21.28 25.98
C THR A 28 -17.31 20.29 26.34
N ASN A 29 -16.24 20.87 26.92
CA ASN A 29 -15.36 20.36 27.98
C ASN A 29 -15.09 18.84 28.00
N ASP A 30 -13.99 18.39 27.40
CA ASP A 30 -13.15 17.34 28.01
C ASP A 30 -11.73 17.35 27.45
N GLU A 31 -10.75 17.17 28.34
CA GLU A 31 -9.32 17.06 28.01
C GLU A 31 -9.01 15.63 27.54
N GLY A 32 -8.61 15.45 26.28
CA GLY A 32 -8.31 14.12 25.74
C GLY A 32 -7.29 14.15 24.60
N LYS A 33 -6.08 13.67 24.89
CA LYS A 33 -4.91 13.55 24.00
C LYS A 33 -5.22 12.82 22.69
N GLY A 34 -4.70 13.32 21.58
CA GLY A 34 -4.65 12.54 20.34
C GLY A 34 -3.79 13.20 19.27
N GLU A 35 -2.46 13.13 19.38
CA GLU A 35 -1.56 13.52 18.28
C GLU A 35 -0.27 12.69 18.30
N GLY A 36 0.05 12.08 17.15
CA GLY A 36 1.30 11.33 16.97
C GLY A 36 1.40 10.47 15.70
N GLU A 37 0.51 10.60 14.72
CA GLU A 37 0.55 9.83 13.48
C GLU A 37 0.79 10.76 12.29
N THR A 38 1.89 10.55 11.57
CA THR A 38 2.18 11.25 10.31
C THR A 38 1.94 10.31 9.13
N VAL A 39 0.90 10.59 8.34
CA VAL A 39 0.72 9.98 7.02
C VAL A 39 1.35 10.88 6.00
N VAL A 40 2.23 10.31 5.18
CA VAL A 40 2.79 10.99 4.01
C VAL A 40 2.38 10.20 2.78
N ALA A 41 1.55 10.80 1.94
CA ALA A 41 1.37 10.37 0.55
C ALA A 41 2.57 10.85 -0.28
N GLY A 42 2.85 10.20 -1.42
CA GLY A 42 3.97 10.56 -2.31
C GLY A 42 5.01 9.46 -2.47
N TYR A 43 4.83 8.30 -1.84
CA TYR A 43 5.80 7.21 -1.89
C TYR A 43 5.63 6.30 -3.10
N SER A 44 4.50 6.37 -3.83
CA SER A 44 4.33 5.58 -5.06
C SER A 44 5.42 5.87 -6.10
N THR A 45 5.91 7.12 -6.18
CA THR A 45 7.03 7.48 -7.06
C THR A 45 8.35 6.90 -6.56
N THR A 46 8.70 7.07 -5.28
CA THR A 46 9.90 6.48 -4.68
C THR A 46 9.94 4.96 -4.86
N PHE A 47 8.79 4.31 -4.71
CA PHE A 47 8.61 2.88 -4.94
C PHE A 47 8.86 2.50 -6.41
N ALA A 48 8.23 3.21 -7.35
CA ALA A 48 8.42 3.00 -8.78
C ALA A 48 9.89 3.13 -9.21
N ASP A 49 10.58 4.17 -8.74
CA ASP A 49 11.99 4.42 -9.03
C ASP A 49 12.87 3.24 -8.59
N LYS A 50 12.57 2.64 -7.44
CA LYS A 50 13.32 1.50 -6.90
C LYS A 50 13.07 0.20 -7.67
N LEU A 51 11.84 -0.04 -8.14
CA LEU A 51 11.52 -1.19 -9.00
C LEU A 51 12.32 -1.12 -10.31
N GLY A 52 12.45 0.09 -10.85
CA GLY A 52 13.13 0.39 -12.10
C GLY A 52 12.37 -0.12 -13.33
N LYS A 53 13.02 0.00 -14.49
CA LYS A 53 12.46 -0.26 -15.81
C LYS A 53 11.83 -1.63 -16.02
N ALA A 54 12.22 -2.63 -15.23
CA ALA A 54 11.64 -3.96 -15.29
C ALA A 54 10.13 -3.98 -14.97
N VAL A 55 9.63 -2.98 -14.23
CA VAL A 55 8.21 -2.82 -13.92
C VAL A 55 7.67 -1.51 -14.48
N THR A 56 8.43 -0.42 -14.43
CA THR A 56 7.93 0.90 -14.86
C THR A 56 7.78 1.06 -16.37
N ASP A 57 8.41 0.21 -17.18
CA ASP A 57 8.27 0.23 -18.65
C ASP A 57 7.10 -0.66 -19.12
N LEU A 58 6.34 -1.28 -18.21
CA LEU A 58 5.12 -2.03 -18.55
C LEU A 58 3.98 -1.06 -18.85
N ASP A 59 3.53 -1.01 -20.10
CA ASP A 59 2.51 -0.05 -20.58
C ASP A 59 1.16 -0.21 -19.85
N HIS A 60 0.89 -1.38 -19.26
CA HIS A 60 -0.32 -1.69 -18.49
C HIS A 60 -0.20 -1.40 -16.98
N VAL A 61 0.94 -0.91 -16.49
CA VAL A 61 1.17 -0.63 -15.06
C VAL A 61 1.43 0.86 -14.84
N SER A 62 0.72 1.44 -13.88
CA SER A 62 0.90 2.83 -13.45
C SER A 62 1.06 2.92 -11.94
N PHE A 63 1.70 3.99 -11.47
CA PHE A 63 1.93 4.26 -10.06
C PHE A 63 1.24 5.55 -9.67
N LYS A 64 0.43 5.51 -8.61
CA LYS A 64 -0.31 6.67 -8.13
C LYS A 64 -0.56 6.54 -6.64
N ASP A 65 -0.46 7.63 -5.89
CA ASP A 65 -0.87 7.60 -4.48
C ASP A 65 -2.40 7.44 -4.37
N ASN A 66 -2.84 6.77 -3.30
CA ASN A 66 -4.25 6.61 -2.98
C ASN A 66 -4.52 7.09 -1.56
N THR A 67 -5.13 8.26 -1.44
CA THR A 67 -5.41 8.89 -0.14
C THR A 67 -6.42 8.10 0.70
N ALA A 68 -7.31 7.31 0.07
CA ALA A 68 -8.24 6.45 0.80
C ALA A 68 -7.50 5.27 1.45
N ASP A 69 -6.54 4.67 0.74
CA ASP A 69 -5.72 3.58 1.28
C ASP A 69 -4.80 4.10 2.40
N ALA A 70 -4.27 5.32 2.24
CA ALA A 70 -3.46 5.95 3.27
C ALA A 70 -4.27 6.22 4.54
N ALA A 71 -5.50 6.72 4.41
CA ALA A 71 -6.41 6.90 5.54
C ALA A 71 -6.84 5.57 6.17
N ALA A 72 -7.08 4.54 5.36
CA ALA A 72 -7.39 3.19 5.83
C ALA A 72 -6.24 2.61 6.67
N LEU A 73 -5.00 2.72 6.18
CA LEU A 73 -3.81 2.27 6.90
C LEU A 73 -3.70 3.02 8.22
N GLN A 74 -3.78 4.35 8.21
CA GLN A 74 -3.66 5.15 9.43
C GLN A 74 -4.70 4.74 10.47
N LYS A 75 -5.97 4.66 10.06
CA LYS A 75 -7.06 4.32 10.97
C LYS A 75 -6.85 2.92 11.57
N SER A 76 -6.43 1.95 10.77
CA SER A 76 -6.27 0.58 11.23
C SER A 76 -5.15 0.42 12.27
N LEU A 77 -4.12 1.29 12.23
CA LEU A 77 -3.06 1.30 13.24
C LEU A 77 -3.56 1.58 14.67
N ASN A 78 -4.79 2.05 14.85
CA ASN A 78 -5.41 2.20 16.18
C ASN A 78 -5.73 0.88 16.87
N TYR A 79 -5.77 -0.23 16.13
CA TYR A 79 -5.94 -1.55 16.72
C TYR A 79 -4.67 -2.04 17.42
N ILE A 80 -3.48 -1.58 17.01
CA ILE A 80 -2.20 -2.08 17.52
C ILE A 80 -1.99 -1.59 18.96
N SER A 81 -1.86 -2.52 19.89
CA SER A 81 -1.51 -2.24 21.29
C SER A 81 -0.05 -1.81 21.43
N GLU A 82 0.28 -1.14 22.54
CA GLU A 82 1.67 -0.81 22.88
C GLU A 82 2.56 -2.07 22.93
N GLN A 83 2.05 -3.20 23.40
CA GLN A 83 2.81 -4.45 23.46
C GLN A 83 3.20 -4.94 22.06
N SER A 84 2.24 -5.03 21.15
CA SER A 84 2.53 -5.46 19.77
C SER A 84 3.38 -4.44 19.03
N LEU A 85 3.14 -3.13 19.23
CA LEU A 85 3.98 -2.09 18.65
C LEU A 85 5.43 -2.19 19.13
N SER A 86 5.66 -2.60 20.38
CA SER A 86 7.00 -2.77 20.95
C SER A 86 7.76 -3.85 20.20
N VAL A 87 7.11 -5.00 19.96
CA VAL A 87 7.68 -6.09 19.16
C VAL A 87 7.95 -5.65 17.73
N LEU A 88 6.97 -5.04 17.05
CA LEU A 88 7.11 -4.62 15.65
C LEU A 88 8.18 -3.52 15.47
N SER A 89 8.38 -2.68 16.49
CA SER A 89 9.42 -1.66 16.47
C SER A 89 10.83 -2.25 16.53
N MET A 90 11.01 -3.53 16.86
CA MET A 90 12.34 -4.16 16.91
C MET A 90 12.83 -4.68 15.54
N GLU A 91 11.97 -4.68 14.52
CA GLU A 91 12.27 -5.22 13.19
C GLU A 91 13.33 -4.37 12.47
N ARG A 92 14.45 -5.00 12.10
CA ARG A 92 15.60 -4.28 11.49
C ARG A 92 15.51 -4.14 9.98
N THR A 93 14.73 -5.02 9.36
CA THR A 93 14.39 -5.03 7.94
C THR A 93 12.89 -5.08 7.82
N VAL A 94 12.35 -4.75 6.64
CA VAL A 94 10.92 -4.91 6.41
C VAL A 94 10.50 -6.36 6.66
N ASP A 95 9.43 -6.52 7.43
CA ASP A 95 8.81 -7.80 7.70
C ASP A 95 7.33 -7.77 7.31
N SER A 96 6.84 -8.86 6.74
CA SER A 96 5.45 -8.97 6.28
C SER A 96 4.51 -9.12 7.46
N LEU A 97 3.34 -8.48 7.40
CA LEU A 97 2.28 -8.66 8.38
C LEU A 97 1.33 -9.82 8.06
N GLU A 98 1.50 -10.49 6.91
CA GLU A 98 0.66 -11.61 6.45
C GLU A 98 0.51 -12.71 7.51
N ASP A 99 1.62 -13.17 8.09
CA ASP A 99 1.64 -14.32 9.02
C ASP A 99 1.68 -13.92 10.51
N LYS A 100 1.53 -12.62 10.82
CA LYS A 100 1.61 -12.17 12.21
C LYS A 100 0.42 -12.71 13.01
N ASN A 101 0.72 -13.30 14.17
CA ASN A 101 -0.27 -14.04 14.95
C ASN A 101 -0.91 -13.24 16.09
N GLN A 102 -0.40 -12.04 16.38
CA GLN A 102 -0.94 -11.19 17.44
C GLN A 102 -2.37 -10.75 17.08
N ALA A 103 -3.30 -10.89 18.02
CA ALA A 103 -4.73 -10.70 17.76
C ALA A 103 -5.07 -9.26 17.33
N ASP A 104 -4.37 -8.28 17.89
CA ASP A 104 -4.51 -6.87 17.56
C ASP A 104 -3.89 -6.51 16.20
N VAL A 105 -2.76 -7.12 15.82
CA VAL A 105 -2.19 -7.01 14.47
C VAL A 105 -3.13 -7.61 13.43
N LYS A 106 -3.75 -8.77 13.72
CA LYS A 106 -4.77 -9.36 12.84
C LYS A 106 -6.00 -8.44 12.70
N ALA A 107 -6.42 -7.80 13.78
CA ALA A 107 -7.52 -6.84 13.74
C ALA A 107 -7.16 -5.60 12.91
N MET A 108 -5.93 -5.09 13.04
CA MET A 108 -5.40 -4.01 12.20
C MET A 108 -5.44 -4.39 10.71
N VAL A 109 -4.93 -5.57 10.36
CA VAL A 109 -4.92 -6.06 8.98
C VAL A 109 -6.34 -6.23 8.44
N ALA A 110 -7.25 -6.79 9.24
CA ALA A 110 -8.65 -6.96 8.84
C ALA A 110 -9.38 -5.63 8.61
N ASP A 111 -9.16 -4.62 9.49
CA ASP A 111 -9.73 -3.27 9.31
C ASP A 111 -9.16 -2.61 8.04
N PHE A 112 -7.87 -2.77 7.76
CA PHE A 112 -7.27 -2.27 6.51
C PHE A 112 -7.87 -2.95 5.28
N ILE A 113 -8.02 -4.28 5.28
CA ILE A 113 -8.62 -5.05 4.18
C ILE A 113 -10.02 -4.51 3.84
N ASP A 114 -10.87 -4.32 4.85
CA ASP A 114 -12.23 -3.79 4.67
C ASP A 114 -12.21 -2.34 4.16
N ALA A 115 -11.48 -1.46 4.84
CA ALA A 115 -11.45 -0.04 4.53
C ALA A 115 -10.81 0.28 3.18
N ALA A 116 -9.74 -0.45 2.81
CA ALA A 116 -9.07 -0.32 1.51
C ALA A 116 -9.79 -1.10 0.40
N LYS A 117 -10.84 -1.86 0.72
CA LYS A 117 -11.63 -2.67 -0.23
C LYS A 117 -10.78 -3.70 -0.98
N ILE A 118 -9.93 -4.39 -0.24
CA ILE A 118 -9.17 -5.54 -0.75
C ILE A 118 -10.15 -6.66 -1.09
N SER A 119 -9.91 -7.34 -2.20
CA SER A 119 -10.80 -8.35 -2.79
C SER A 119 -10.65 -9.69 -2.08
N ASP A 120 -9.43 -10.06 -1.70
CA ASP A 120 -9.19 -11.17 -0.79
C ASP A 120 -9.41 -10.77 0.70
N LYS A 121 -9.67 -11.75 1.55
CA LYS A 121 -9.81 -11.63 3.00
C LYS A 121 -8.47 -11.69 3.73
N LYS A 122 -7.36 -11.69 3.00
CA LYS A 122 -6.00 -11.65 3.53
C LYS A 122 -5.17 -10.61 2.76
N ILE A 123 -4.08 -10.20 3.38
CA ILE A 123 -2.97 -9.54 2.69
C ILE A 123 -1.92 -10.61 2.39
N ASP A 124 -1.37 -10.61 1.18
CA ASP A 124 -0.36 -11.57 0.76
C ASP A 124 0.46 -10.94 -0.37
N ALA A 125 1.77 -10.97 -0.22
CA ALA A 125 2.68 -10.40 -1.22
C ALA A 125 2.54 -11.10 -2.58
N VAL A 126 2.28 -12.40 -2.60
CA VAL A 126 2.12 -13.23 -3.80
C VAL A 126 0.86 -12.84 -4.57
N ASP A 127 -0.23 -12.49 -3.89
CA ASP A 127 -1.49 -12.10 -4.54
C ASP A 127 -1.36 -10.81 -5.36
N LEU A 128 -0.35 -9.97 -5.06
CA LEU A 128 -0.01 -8.80 -5.88
C LEU A 128 0.47 -9.14 -7.30
N LYS A 129 0.77 -10.41 -7.60
CA LYS A 129 1.04 -10.89 -8.98
C LYS A 129 -0.20 -10.90 -9.86
N MET A 130 -1.39 -10.97 -9.26
CA MET A 130 -2.68 -10.98 -9.95
C MET A 130 -2.85 -12.12 -10.98
N ASP A 131 -1.96 -13.13 -10.95
CA ASP A 131 -1.90 -14.24 -11.92
C ASP A 131 -3.08 -15.20 -11.74
N TRP A 132 -3.45 -15.47 -10.49
CA TRP A 132 -4.64 -16.26 -10.17
C TRP A 132 -5.90 -15.67 -10.80
N TYR A 133 -6.13 -14.36 -10.66
CA TYR A 133 -7.28 -13.70 -11.28
C TYR A 133 -7.22 -13.71 -12.81
N ALA A 134 -6.04 -13.55 -13.40
CA ALA A 134 -5.85 -13.58 -14.85
C ALA A 134 -6.06 -14.98 -15.45
N SER A 135 -5.74 -16.02 -14.67
CA SER A 135 -5.94 -17.43 -15.01
C SER A 135 -7.32 -17.98 -14.63
N ASN A 136 -8.20 -17.20 -14.00
CA ASN A 136 -9.53 -17.67 -13.62
C ASN A 136 -10.62 -17.03 -14.48
N MET A 137 -11.34 -17.84 -15.26
CA MET A 137 -12.26 -17.40 -16.32
C MET A 137 -13.43 -16.53 -15.84
N ILE A 138 -13.74 -16.56 -14.54
CA ILE A 138 -14.87 -15.82 -13.94
C ILE A 138 -14.44 -14.43 -13.45
N ASN A 139 -13.13 -14.19 -13.27
CA ASN A 139 -12.61 -13.00 -12.62
C ASN A 139 -11.99 -12.02 -13.62
N ASN A 140 -12.67 -11.76 -14.75
CA ASN A 140 -12.32 -10.64 -15.64
C ASN A 140 -12.98 -9.34 -15.15
N THR A 141 -12.70 -8.98 -13.91
CA THR A 141 -13.33 -7.88 -13.19
C THR A 141 -12.29 -6.96 -12.56
N THR A 142 -12.73 -5.79 -12.15
CA THR A 142 -11.92 -4.93 -11.27
C THR A 142 -11.74 -5.64 -9.92
N VAL A 143 -10.50 -5.83 -9.53
CA VAL A 143 -10.10 -6.44 -8.24
C VAL A 143 -8.94 -5.63 -7.66
N LYS A 144 -8.72 -5.80 -6.37
CA LYS A 144 -7.67 -5.09 -5.65
C LYS A 144 -7.10 -5.98 -4.57
N ASP A 145 -5.77 -6.12 -4.52
CA ASP A 145 -5.09 -6.79 -3.42
C ASP A 145 -4.03 -5.90 -2.78
N GLY A 146 -3.57 -6.33 -1.60
CA GLY A 146 -2.67 -5.55 -0.76
C GLY A 146 -1.68 -6.42 0.01
N ALA A 147 -0.54 -5.82 0.33
CA ALA A 147 0.43 -6.32 1.29
C ALA A 147 0.78 -5.19 2.27
N ILE A 148 1.04 -5.53 3.53
CA ILE A 148 1.52 -4.59 4.54
C ILE A 148 2.82 -5.11 5.13
N TYR A 149 3.81 -4.24 5.18
CA TYR A 149 5.10 -4.48 5.81
C TYR A 149 5.32 -3.53 6.97
N VAL A 150 6.18 -3.94 7.89
CA VAL A 150 6.60 -3.11 9.03
C VAL A 150 8.11 -3.14 9.19
N VAL A 151 8.68 -2.06 9.70
CA VAL A 151 10.10 -1.97 10.10
C VAL A 151 10.25 -0.96 11.24
N ASN A 152 11.35 -1.02 11.99
CA ASN A 152 11.74 0.01 12.95
C ASN A 152 11.74 1.40 12.29
N GLY A 153 11.12 2.37 12.96
CA GLY A 153 10.96 3.72 12.44
C GLY A 153 12.26 4.48 12.20
N ALA A 154 13.38 4.09 12.81
CA ALA A 154 14.71 4.62 12.54
C ALA A 154 15.22 4.31 11.12
N VAL A 155 14.64 3.34 10.41
CA VAL A 155 14.94 3.10 8.99
C VAL A 155 14.46 4.28 8.14
N GLY A 156 13.40 4.98 8.56
CA GLY A 156 12.80 6.07 7.80
C GLY A 156 11.92 5.58 6.64
N ALA A 157 10.92 6.38 6.29
CA ALA A 157 9.89 6.00 5.33
C ALA A 157 10.43 5.70 3.92
N ASP A 158 11.32 6.55 3.38
CA ASP A 158 11.90 6.32 2.04
C ASP A 158 12.68 5.02 1.93
N GLU A 159 13.47 4.67 2.95
CA GLU A 159 14.25 3.45 2.94
C GLU A 159 13.36 2.22 3.18
N ALA A 160 12.35 2.33 4.04
CA ALA A 160 11.34 1.28 4.20
C ALA A 160 10.63 0.98 2.87
N VAL A 161 10.18 2.02 2.16
CA VAL A 161 9.54 1.89 0.83
C VAL A 161 10.48 1.24 -0.18
N LYS A 162 11.77 1.58 -0.17
CA LYS A 162 12.76 0.95 -1.07
C LYS A 162 13.00 -0.52 -0.74
N GLN A 163 12.97 -0.90 0.53
CA GLN A 163 13.08 -2.30 0.94
C GLN A 163 11.85 -3.08 0.49
N VAL A 164 10.63 -2.58 0.72
CA VAL A 164 9.39 -3.22 0.24
C VAL A 164 9.37 -3.33 -1.29
N ALA A 165 9.84 -2.31 -2.01
CA ALA A 165 9.96 -2.37 -3.47
C ALA A 165 10.90 -3.49 -3.93
N ALA A 166 11.98 -3.77 -3.19
CA ALA A 166 12.87 -4.87 -3.51
C ALA A 166 12.19 -6.23 -3.31
N GLU A 167 11.44 -6.41 -2.21
CA GLU A 167 10.67 -7.64 -1.92
C GLU A 167 9.60 -7.92 -2.98
N LEU A 168 8.87 -6.88 -3.41
CA LEU A 168 7.74 -7.03 -4.32
C LEU A 168 8.11 -7.00 -5.82
N LYS A 169 9.39 -6.78 -6.15
CA LYS A 169 9.82 -6.54 -7.53
C LYS A 169 9.43 -7.66 -8.48
N ASP A 170 9.73 -8.90 -8.11
CA ASP A 170 9.47 -10.06 -8.96
C ASP A 170 7.97 -10.34 -9.09
N ASN A 171 7.19 -9.98 -8.07
CA ASN A 171 5.73 -10.11 -8.10
C ASN A 171 5.13 -9.12 -9.09
N LEU A 172 5.52 -7.85 -9.01
CA LEU A 172 5.00 -6.79 -9.87
C LEU A 172 5.49 -6.88 -11.32
N LYS A 173 6.69 -7.41 -11.55
CA LYS A 173 7.20 -7.71 -12.90
C LYS A 173 6.37 -8.78 -13.61
N ALA A 174 5.69 -9.65 -12.86
CA ALA A 174 4.88 -10.74 -13.38
C ALA A 174 3.41 -10.36 -13.67
N LEU A 175 3.03 -9.08 -13.49
CA LEU A 175 1.67 -8.63 -13.73
C LEU A 175 1.22 -8.90 -15.18
N PRO A 176 0.16 -9.70 -15.39
CA PRO A 176 -0.26 -10.11 -16.73
C PRO A 176 -0.96 -8.96 -17.46
N GLU A 177 -0.62 -8.73 -18.73
CA GLU A 177 -1.30 -7.72 -19.56
C GLU A 177 -2.72 -8.15 -19.97
N HIS A 178 -2.93 -9.47 -20.09
CA HIS A 178 -4.18 -10.06 -20.57
C HIS A 178 -4.56 -11.30 -19.76
N ASN A 179 -5.81 -11.74 -19.90
CA ASN A 179 -6.20 -13.07 -19.45
C ASN A 179 -5.31 -14.16 -20.11
N THR A 180 -4.84 -15.11 -19.32
CA THR A 180 -3.87 -16.14 -19.76
C THR A 180 -4.53 -17.48 -20.10
N ASN A 181 -5.86 -17.57 -19.97
CA ASN A 181 -6.61 -18.80 -20.24
C ASN A 181 -6.72 -19.10 -21.73
N ALA A 182 -6.11 -20.22 -22.15
CA ALA A 182 -6.17 -20.74 -23.52
C ALA A 182 -7.58 -21.16 -23.99
N GLY A 183 -8.58 -21.19 -23.10
CA GLY A 183 -9.95 -21.64 -23.38
C GLY A 183 -10.98 -20.53 -23.61
N THR A 184 -10.62 -19.25 -23.41
CA THR A 184 -11.56 -18.12 -23.57
C THR A 184 -11.44 -17.50 -24.96
N VAL A 185 -12.57 -17.39 -25.67
CA VAL A 185 -12.66 -16.63 -26.94
C VAL A 185 -12.61 -15.11 -26.68
N GLN A 186 -12.95 -14.66 -25.48
CA GLN A 186 -12.90 -13.25 -25.12
C GLN A 186 -11.53 -12.88 -24.56
N LYS A 187 -10.90 -11.89 -25.19
CA LYS A 187 -9.67 -11.26 -24.71
C LYS A 187 -10.05 -10.12 -23.76
N TYR A 188 -9.41 -10.07 -22.61
CA TYR A 188 -9.48 -8.96 -21.69
C TYR A 188 -8.10 -8.34 -21.58
N ASP A 189 -8.05 -7.02 -21.68
CA ASP A 189 -6.87 -6.21 -21.41
C ASP A 189 -6.95 -5.72 -19.95
N TYR A 190 -5.85 -5.86 -19.24
CA TYR A 190 -5.73 -5.43 -17.86
C TYR A 190 -4.89 -4.17 -17.75
N SER A 191 -5.28 -3.29 -16.83
CA SER A 191 -4.46 -2.15 -16.41
C SER A 191 -4.38 -2.11 -14.89
N TYR A 192 -3.24 -1.68 -14.38
CA TYR A 192 -2.94 -1.73 -12.95
C TYR A 192 -2.56 -0.35 -12.43
N VAL A 193 -3.07 -0.03 -11.24
CA VAL A 193 -2.60 1.10 -10.43
C VAL A 193 -1.98 0.53 -9.17
N VAL A 194 -0.66 0.70 -9.04
CA VAL A 194 0.10 0.38 -7.82
C VAL A 194 0.15 1.63 -6.94
N SER A 195 -0.28 1.50 -5.70
CA SER A 195 -0.30 2.58 -4.72
C SER A 195 0.49 2.20 -3.47
N VAL A 196 1.24 3.15 -2.91
CA VAL A 196 1.99 2.96 -1.67
C VAL A 196 1.52 3.96 -0.62
N SER A 197 1.19 3.46 0.56
CA SER A 197 0.80 4.25 1.72
C SER A 197 1.75 3.96 2.87
N VAL A 198 2.20 5.01 3.56
CA VAL A 198 3.11 4.88 4.70
C VAL A 198 2.56 5.61 5.91
N ALA A 199 2.65 4.95 7.06
CA ALA A 199 2.29 5.52 8.36
C ALA A 199 3.32 5.07 9.41
N THR A 200 3.68 5.96 10.33
CA THR A 200 4.58 5.63 11.45
C THR A 200 3.85 5.82 12.76
N LYS A 201 3.97 4.85 13.67
CA LYS A 201 3.38 4.89 15.02
C LYS A 201 4.46 4.71 16.09
N ALA A 202 4.42 5.53 17.13
CA ALA A 202 5.39 5.51 18.23
C ALA A 202 4.79 4.93 19.53
N LEU A 203 5.62 4.29 20.36
CA LEU A 203 5.24 3.65 21.63
C LEU A 203 4.85 4.63 22.75
N ASP A 204 5.42 5.83 22.75
CA ASP A 204 5.02 6.95 23.62
C ASP A 204 5.54 8.27 23.02
N SER A 205 4.72 9.31 23.13
CA SER A 205 5.01 10.72 22.89
C SER A 205 6.14 11.32 23.74
N THR A 206 6.46 10.75 24.92
CA THR A 206 7.45 11.33 25.85
C THR A 206 8.89 10.87 25.61
N TYR A 207 9.09 9.82 24.80
CA TYR A 207 10.41 9.29 24.43
C TYR A 207 10.60 9.32 22.91
N VAL A 208 11.00 10.49 22.41
CA VAL A 208 11.25 10.74 20.99
C VAL A 208 12.64 10.20 20.62
N GLY A 209 12.72 8.89 20.41
CA GLY A 209 13.84 8.22 19.76
C GLY A 209 13.30 7.31 18.68
N ALA A 210 13.78 7.43 17.43
CA ALA A 210 13.30 6.67 16.27
C ALA A 210 13.31 5.14 16.50
N SER A 211 14.09 4.67 17.46
CA SER A 211 14.19 3.28 17.93
C SER A 211 12.92 2.72 18.59
N ASN A 212 11.96 3.58 19.00
CA ASN A 212 10.71 3.19 19.70
C ASN A 212 9.45 3.41 18.85
N SER A 213 9.60 3.38 17.53
CA SER A 213 8.50 3.53 16.58
C SER A 213 8.57 2.46 15.50
N ALA A 214 7.44 2.19 14.87
CA ALA A 214 7.36 1.30 13.72
C ALA A 214 6.79 2.06 12.52
N THR A 215 7.42 1.90 11.37
CA THR A 215 6.96 2.41 10.08
C THR A 215 6.30 1.28 9.32
N PHE A 216 5.05 1.50 8.94
CA PHE A 216 4.21 0.59 8.20
C PHE A 216 4.12 1.04 6.74
N VAL A 217 4.29 0.11 5.81
CA VAL A 217 4.22 0.35 4.37
C VAL A 217 3.16 -0.58 3.79
N ALA A 218 2.05 -0.03 3.36
CA ALA A 218 1.03 -0.76 2.63
C ALA A 218 1.21 -0.54 1.13
N VAL A 219 1.22 -1.62 0.36
CA VAL A 219 1.22 -1.60 -1.10
C VAL A 219 -0.07 -2.22 -1.58
N THR A 220 -0.82 -1.51 -2.41
CA THR A 220 -2.03 -2.02 -3.05
C THR A 220 -1.88 -2.05 -4.56
N VAL A 221 -2.44 -3.07 -5.18
CA VAL A 221 -2.50 -3.22 -6.64
C VAL A 221 -3.97 -3.30 -7.03
N THR A 222 -4.47 -2.28 -7.73
CA THR A 222 -5.83 -2.28 -8.27
C THR A 222 -5.77 -2.63 -9.75
N ARG A 223 -6.38 -3.74 -10.14
CA ARG A 223 -6.54 -4.15 -11.54
C ARG A 223 -7.88 -3.66 -12.06
N THR A 224 -7.90 -3.12 -13.27
CA THR A 224 -9.10 -2.89 -14.09
C THR A 224 -9.06 -3.82 -15.30
N ALA A 225 -10.19 -4.46 -15.62
CA ALA A 225 -10.32 -5.33 -16.78
C ALA A 225 -11.28 -4.71 -17.80
N VAL A 226 -10.87 -4.69 -19.08
CA VAL A 226 -11.69 -4.22 -20.20
C VAL A 226 -11.71 -5.32 -21.26
N GLN A 227 -12.89 -5.62 -21.79
CA GLN A 227 -13.00 -6.56 -22.91
C GLN A 227 -12.44 -5.90 -24.18
N GLY A 228 -11.48 -6.57 -24.82
CA GLY A 228 -10.86 -6.15 -26.08
C GLY A 228 -11.63 -6.55 -27.34
#